data_AF-A0A3N5T2J7-F1
#
_entry.id   AF-A0A3N5T2J7-F1
#
_cell.length_a   1.000
_cell.length_b   1.000
_cell.length_c   1.000
_cell.angle_alpha   90.00
_cell.angle_beta   90.00
_cell.angle_gamma   90.00
#
_symmetry.space_group_name_H-M   'P 1'
#
loop_
_entity.id
_entity.type
_entity.pdbx_description
1 polymer ?
#
loop_
_entity_poly.entity_id
_entity_poly.type
_entity_poly.pdbx_seq_one_letter_code
_entity_poly.pdbx_strand_id
1 'polypeptide(L)'
;GMPPTETCMSCHSQIRLDSALLAPVRSSWETGEPIEWNRVNDVPDHVYFNHSIHISKGVGCESCHGRTDRQTVAVKANAMYMTFCLDCHENPAKYLRPKDQVYAMGYTPAGDQQAIGAQLVEEYNVRPPSVLTNCSICHR
;
A
#
# COMPACT_ATOMS: atom_id res chain seq x y z
N GLY A 1 5.27 0.63 -8.06
CA GLY A 1 6.47 -0.24 -8.08
C GLY A 1 7.47 0.29 -7.07
N MET A 2 8.58 -0.42 -6.85
CA MET A 2 9.71 0.11 -6.09
C MET A 2 10.41 1.20 -6.92
N PRO A 3 10.99 2.24 -6.28
CA PRO A 3 11.69 3.29 -7.01
C PRO A 3 12.95 2.73 -7.69
N PRO A 4 13.28 3.20 -8.90
CA PRO A 4 14.54 2.86 -9.55
C PRO A 4 15.70 3.64 -8.91
N THR A 5 16.93 3.25 -9.24
CA THR A 5 18.16 3.80 -8.65
C THR A 5 18.31 5.31 -8.89
N GLU A 6 17.84 5.81 -10.03
CA GLU A 6 17.82 7.23 -10.40
C GLU A 6 17.09 8.07 -9.34
N THR A 7 15.96 7.58 -8.82
CA THR A 7 15.19 8.28 -7.79
C THR A 7 16.02 8.47 -6.54
N CYS A 8 16.78 7.46 -6.13
CA CYS A 8 17.69 7.54 -4.97
C CYS A 8 18.86 8.51 -5.25
N MET A 9 19.45 8.42 -6.45
CA MET A 9 20.61 9.22 -6.84
C MET A 9 20.29 10.69 -7.13
N SER A 10 19.02 11.03 -7.35
CA SER A 10 18.57 12.42 -7.47
C SER A 10 19.02 13.31 -6.30
N CYS A 11 19.13 12.73 -5.10
CA CYS A 11 19.67 13.40 -3.92
C CYS A 11 21.03 12.80 -3.48
N HIS A 12 21.17 11.47 -3.49
CA HIS A 12 22.36 10.78 -2.97
C HIS A 12 23.62 10.90 -3.85
N SER A 13 23.52 11.59 -4.99
CA SER A 13 24.68 12.11 -5.72
C SER A 13 25.37 13.29 -5.00
N GLN A 14 24.72 13.90 -4.00
CA GLN A 14 25.24 15.07 -3.27
C GLN A 14 25.15 14.94 -1.75
N ILE A 15 24.25 14.09 -1.21
CA ILE A 15 24.04 13.95 0.23
C ILE A 15 24.49 12.59 0.76
N ARG A 16 25.10 12.59 1.95
CA ARG A 16 25.54 11.38 2.67
C ARG A 16 26.43 10.45 1.83
N LEU A 17 27.27 11.03 0.97
CA LEU A 17 28.11 10.33 -0.01
C LEU A 17 28.94 9.20 0.60
N ASP A 18 29.50 9.42 1.80
CA ASP A 18 30.40 8.48 2.47
C ASP A 18 29.67 7.43 3.31
N SER A 19 28.34 7.39 3.30
CA SER A 19 27.59 6.39 4.05
C SER A 19 27.82 4.99 3.47
N ALA A 20 28.25 4.05 4.33
CA ALA A 20 28.36 2.64 3.98
C ALA A 20 27.00 2.02 3.61
N LEU A 21 25.89 2.52 4.19
CA LEU A 21 24.54 2.02 3.91
C LEU A 21 24.09 2.32 2.47
N LEU A 22 24.70 3.30 1.81
CA LEU A 22 24.39 3.67 0.42
C LEU A 22 25.30 2.98 -0.59
N ALA A 23 26.22 2.11 -0.16
CA ALA A 23 27.08 1.36 -1.07
C ALA A 23 26.28 0.56 -2.14
N PRO A 24 25.15 -0.11 -1.81
CA PRO A 24 24.35 -0.79 -2.83
C PRO A 24 23.74 0.16 -3.87
N VAL A 25 23.33 1.37 -3.45
CA VAL A 25 22.75 2.37 -4.35
C VAL A 25 23.82 2.90 -5.32
N ARG A 26 25.03 3.20 -4.82
CA ARG A 26 26.15 3.63 -5.66
C ARG A 26 26.61 2.55 -6.64
N SER A 27 26.72 1.31 -6.16
CA SER A 27 27.05 0.16 -7.02
C SER A 27 26.03 0.03 -8.15
N SER A 28 24.73 0.08 -7.82
CA SER A 28 23.67 0.03 -8.82
C SER A 28 23.76 1.16 -9.85
N TRP A 29 24.14 2.36 -9.42
CA TRP A 29 24.33 3.50 -10.30
C TRP A 29 25.52 3.35 -11.25
N GLU A 30 26.65 2.84 -10.75
CA GLU A 30 27.90 2.69 -11.51
C GLU A 30 27.84 1.54 -12.51
N THR A 31 27.22 0.40 -12.12
CA THR A 31 27.15 -0.79 -12.97
C THR A 31 25.93 -0.81 -13.88
N GLY A 32 24.88 -0.05 -13.53
CA GLY A 32 23.58 -0.12 -14.19
C GLY A 32 22.74 -1.34 -13.78
N GLU A 33 23.23 -2.17 -12.85
CA GLU A 33 22.46 -3.30 -12.31
C GLU A 33 21.44 -2.80 -11.29
N PRO A 34 20.14 -3.14 -11.39
CA PRO A 34 19.12 -2.65 -10.45
C PRO A 34 19.34 -3.12 -9.01
N ILE A 35 18.84 -2.33 -8.06
CA ILE A 35 18.82 -2.72 -6.64
C ILE A 35 17.86 -3.91 -6.45
N GLU A 36 18.38 -5.00 -5.90
CA GLU A 36 17.62 -6.19 -5.50
C GLU A 36 16.84 -5.93 -4.20
N TRP A 37 15.58 -5.51 -4.35
CA TRP A 37 14.70 -5.25 -3.21
C TRP A 37 14.07 -6.51 -2.65
N ASN A 38 14.20 -6.72 -1.34
CA ASN A 38 13.43 -7.73 -0.63
C ASN A 38 11.99 -7.25 -0.45
N ARG A 39 11.05 -7.89 -1.16
CA ARG A 39 9.63 -7.59 -1.03
C ARG A 39 9.09 -8.10 0.31
N VAL A 40 8.66 -7.16 1.15
CA VAL A 40 8.12 -7.49 2.47
C VAL A 40 6.68 -7.96 2.37
N ASN A 41 5.80 -7.22 1.68
CA ASN A 41 4.41 -7.66 1.46
C ASN A 41 4.34 -8.42 0.13
N ASP A 42 4.42 -9.73 0.23
CA ASP A 42 4.35 -10.65 -0.90
C ASP A 42 3.13 -11.56 -0.75
N VAL A 43 2.26 -11.53 -1.75
CA VAL A 43 1.06 -12.37 -1.83
C VAL A 43 1.34 -13.50 -2.82
N PRO A 44 0.72 -14.68 -2.66
CA PRO A 44 0.96 -15.79 -3.57
C PRO A 44 0.67 -15.43 -5.04
N ASP A 45 1.41 -16.02 -5.98
CA ASP A 45 1.30 -15.70 -7.41
C ASP A 45 -0.08 -15.96 -8.02
N HIS A 46 -0.88 -16.85 -7.43
CA HIS A 46 -2.26 -17.12 -7.81
C HIS A 46 -3.27 -16.06 -7.29
N VAL A 47 -2.76 -15.02 -6.64
CA VAL A 47 -3.52 -13.84 -6.20
C VAL A 47 -3.08 -12.64 -6.99
N TYR A 48 -3.96 -12.14 -7.84
CA TYR A 48 -3.78 -10.86 -8.47
C TYR A 48 -4.25 -9.72 -7.56
N PHE A 49 -3.30 -8.93 -7.08
CA PHE A 49 -3.58 -7.72 -6.31
C PHE A 49 -3.42 -6.46 -7.16
N ASN A 50 -4.46 -5.62 -7.21
CA ASN A 50 -4.44 -4.34 -7.93
C ASN A 50 -4.42 -3.16 -6.95
N HIS A 51 -3.30 -2.43 -6.87
CA HIS A 51 -3.18 -1.26 -5.99
C HIS A 51 -4.11 -0.10 -6.38
N SER A 52 -4.29 0.15 -7.69
CA SER A 52 -4.94 1.39 -8.16
C SER A 52 -6.42 1.42 -7.80
N ILE A 53 -7.11 0.28 -7.87
CA ILE A 53 -8.54 0.21 -7.53
C ILE A 53 -8.76 0.55 -6.05
N HIS A 54 -7.93 0.05 -5.14
CA HIS A 54 -8.07 0.31 -3.71
C HIS A 54 -7.85 1.79 -3.38
N ILE A 55 -6.78 2.40 -3.90
CA ILE A 55 -6.49 3.83 -3.75
C ILE A 55 -7.66 4.65 -4.33
N SER A 56 -8.12 4.32 -5.53
CA SER A 56 -9.21 5.03 -6.20
C SER A 56 -10.56 4.92 -5.49
N LYS A 57 -10.73 3.92 -4.63
CA LYS A 57 -11.94 3.71 -3.81
C LYS A 57 -11.78 4.19 -2.37
N GLY A 58 -10.69 4.87 -2.04
CA GLY A 58 -10.50 5.49 -0.72
C GLY A 58 -9.91 4.55 0.34
N VAL A 59 -9.22 3.48 -0.05
CA VAL A 59 -8.46 2.65 0.90
C VAL A 59 -7.09 3.30 1.13
N GLY A 60 -6.79 3.65 2.37
CA GLY A 60 -5.51 4.28 2.71
C GLY A 60 -4.33 3.33 2.75
N CYS A 61 -3.12 3.84 2.56
CA CYS A 61 -1.90 3.02 2.64
C CYS A 61 -1.73 2.38 4.03
N GLU A 62 -2.06 3.13 5.08
CA GLU A 62 -1.89 2.74 6.47
C GLU A 62 -2.71 1.50 6.87
N SER A 63 -3.92 1.31 6.33
CA SER A 63 -4.75 0.16 6.70
C SER A 63 -4.13 -1.17 6.27
N CYS A 64 -3.32 -1.17 5.22
CA CYS A 64 -2.66 -2.37 4.70
C CYS A 64 -1.20 -2.47 5.15
N HIS A 65 -0.45 -1.36 5.15
CA HIS A 65 1.00 -1.36 5.41
C HIS A 65 1.38 -0.87 6.82
N GLY A 66 0.39 -0.47 7.62
CA GLY A 66 0.60 0.13 8.94
C GLY A 66 1.21 1.52 8.85
N ARG A 67 1.74 2.00 9.98
CA ARG A 67 2.44 3.30 10.10
C ARG A 67 3.83 3.25 9.49
N THR A 68 3.92 3.17 8.16
CA THR A 68 5.20 3.15 7.42
C THR A 68 6.07 4.36 7.73
N ASP A 69 5.46 5.51 8.04
CA ASP A 69 6.15 6.73 8.48
C ASP A 69 6.89 6.57 9.83
N ARG A 70 6.55 5.56 10.62
CA ARG A 70 7.20 5.24 11.91
C ARG A 70 8.08 3.98 11.84
N GLN A 71 8.15 3.34 10.67
CA GLN A 71 8.95 2.13 10.47
C GLN A 71 10.36 2.53 10.03
N THR A 72 11.37 2.12 10.79
CA THR A 72 12.79 2.29 10.40
C THR A 72 13.21 1.33 9.29
N VAL A 73 12.55 0.17 9.22
CA VAL A 73 12.65 -0.82 8.15
C VAL A 73 11.23 -1.31 7.85
N ALA A 74 10.93 -1.56 6.57
CA ALA A 74 9.62 -2.07 6.18
C ALA A 74 9.32 -3.42 6.87
N VAL A 75 8.11 -3.54 7.42
CA VAL A 75 7.62 -4.77 8.07
C VAL A 75 6.24 -5.17 7.53
N LYS A 76 5.90 -6.46 7.67
CA LYS A 76 4.53 -6.94 7.44
C LYS A 76 3.67 -6.51 8.62
N ALA A 77 2.95 -5.39 8.48
CA ALA A 77 2.01 -4.92 9.50
C ALA A 77 0.78 -5.83 9.63
N ASN A 78 0.39 -6.47 8.53
CA ASN A 78 -0.70 -7.44 8.46
C ASN A 78 -0.20 -8.75 7.87
N ALA A 79 -0.84 -9.86 8.23
CA ALA A 79 -0.46 -11.19 7.74
C ALA A 79 -0.81 -11.44 6.26
N MET A 80 -1.69 -10.61 5.67
CA MET A 80 -2.17 -10.74 4.29
C MET A 80 -2.81 -12.10 3.97
N TYR A 81 -3.48 -12.69 4.97
CA TYR A 81 -4.34 -13.85 4.74
C TYR A 81 -5.59 -13.46 3.95
N MET A 82 -6.20 -14.43 3.27
CA MET A 82 -7.43 -14.21 2.52
C MET A 82 -8.54 -13.59 3.39
N THR A 83 -8.64 -13.99 4.67
CA THR A 83 -9.62 -13.43 5.61
C THR A 83 -9.43 -11.93 5.82
N PHE A 84 -8.19 -11.44 5.92
CA PHE A 84 -7.92 -10.00 6.03
C PHE A 84 -8.48 -9.22 4.83
N CYS A 85 -8.35 -9.77 3.62
CA CYS A 85 -8.90 -9.17 2.42
C CYS A 85 -10.44 -9.21 2.43
N LEU A 86 -11.01 -10.36 2.81
CA LEU A 86 -12.46 -10.57 2.83
C LEU A 86 -13.16 -9.71 3.89
N ASP A 87 -12.57 -9.54 5.08
CA ASP A 87 -13.13 -8.69 6.14
C ASP A 87 -13.43 -7.27 5.63
N CYS A 88 -12.52 -6.73 4.82
CA CYS A 88 -12.72 -5.43 4.16
C CYS A 88 -13.69 -5.51 2.98
N HIS A 89 -13.63 -6.55 2.14
CA HIS A 89 -14.53 -6.69 1.00
C HIS A 89 -15.99 -6.95 1.41
N GLU A 90 -16.21 -7.54 2.59
CA GLU A 90 -17.53 -7.76 3.18
C GLU A 90 -18.08 -6.51 3.84
N ASN A 91 -17.23 -5.67 4.43
CA ASN A 91 -17.65 -4.43 5.07
C ASN A 91 -16.66 -3.27 4.80
N PRO A 92 -16.64 -2.73 3.57
CA PRO A 92 -15.68 -1.70 3.19
C PRO A 92 -15.85 -0.40 3.99
N ALA A 93 -17.07 -0.09 4.43
CA ALA A 93 -17.36 1.12 5.21
C ALA A 93 -16.52 1.24 6.51
N LYS A 94 -16.08 0.13 7.09
CA LYS A 94 -15.17 0.15 8.26
C LYS A 94 -13.78 0.73 7.96
N TYR A 95 -13.37 0.77 6.69
CA TYR A 95 -11.98 1.02 6.29
C TYR A 95 -11.83 2.19 5.31
N LEU A 96 -12.87 2.54 4.57
CA LEU A 96 -12.81 3.63 3.60
C LEU A 96 -12.61 4.99 4.28
N ARG A 97 -11.81 5.83 3.64
CA ARG A 97 -11.57 7.22 4.03
C ARG A 97 -11.72 8.14 2.80
N PRO A 98 -11.88 9.46 3.02
CA PRO A 98 -11.87 10.43 1.93
C PRO A 98 -10.61 10.31 1.05
N LYS A 99 -10.75 10.51 -0.26
CA LYS A 99 -9.68 10.28 -1.25
C LYS A 99 -8.44 11.14 -1.00
N ASP A 100 -8.64 12.37 -0.54
CA ASP A 100 -7.58 13.30 -0.14
C ASP A 100 -6.80 12.83 1.10
N GLN A 101 -7.36 11.89 1.88
CA GLN A 101 -6.74 11.33 3.08
C GLN A 101 -6.11 9.95 2.86
N VAL A 102 -6.14 9.40 1.62
CA VAL A 102 -5.58 8.08 1.29
C VAL A 102 -4.09 7.96 1.63
N TYR A 103 -3.33 9.03 1.40
CA TYR A 103 -1.89 9.10 1.68
C TYR A 103 -1.57 9.66 3.07
N ALA A 104 -2.58 10.11 3.82
CA ALA A 104 -2.39 10.62 5.18
C ALA A 104 -2.10 9.47 6.15
N MET A 105 -0.91 9.48 6.75
CA MET A 105 -0.50 8.53 7.79
C MET A 105 -0.92 9.05 9.17
N GLY A 106 -1.51 8.17 9.99
CA GLY A 106 -2.11 8.55 11.26
C GLY A 106 -3.48 9.20 11.10
N TYR A 107 -4.18 8.89 10.00
CA TYR A 107 -5.54 9.37 9.77
C TYR A 107 -6.46 8.86 10.88
N THR A 108 -7.25 9.76 11.44
CA THR A 108 -8.33 9.43 12.37
C THR A 108 -9.63 10.01 11.82
N PRO A 109 -10.71 9.22 11.71
CA PRO A 109 -11.97 9.72 11.19
C PRO A 109 -12.55 10.79 12.12
N ALA A 110 -13.00 11.90 11.54
CA ALA A 110 -13.66 12.96 12.26
C ALA A 110 -15.14 12.60 12.51
N GLY A 111 -15.38 11.60 13.37
CA GLY A 111 -16.71 11.12 13.72
C GLY A 111 -16.85 9.60 13.61
N ASP A 112 -18.08 9.14 13.40
CA ASP A 112 -18.36 7.71 13.27
C ASP A 112 -17.86 7.18 11.91
N GLN A 113 -16.89 6.27 11.98
CA GLN A 113 -16.29 5.63 10.81
C GLN A 113 -17.33 4.88 9.98
N GLN A 114 -18.32 4.23 10.61
CA GLN A 114 -19.30 3.44 9.87
C GLN A 114 -20.22 4.35 9.05
N ALA A 115 -20.68 5.47 9.61
CA ALA A 115 -21.47 6.47 8.90
C ALA A 115 -20.68 7.11 7.74
N ILE A 116 -19.44 7.54 7.98
CA ILE A 116 -18.56 8.11 6.94
C ILE A 116 -18.35 7.08 5.83
N GLY A 117 -17.94 5.86 6.19
CA GLY A 117 -17.69 4.81 5.22
C GLY A 117 -18.91 4.41 4.41
N ALA A 118 -20.11 4.43 5.00
CA ALA A 118 -21.35 4.16 4.27
C ALA A 118 -21.62 5.21 3.18
N GLN A 119 -21.40 6.49 3.49
CA GLN A 119 -21.49 7.57 2.51
C GLN A 119 -20.45 7.39 1.39
N LEU A 120 -19.20 7.05 1.75
CA LEU A 120 -18.13 6.85 0.78
C LEU A 120 -18.35 5.61 -0.11
N VAL A 121 -18.96 4.54 0.40
CA VAL A 121 -19.34 3.36 -0.39
C VAL A 121 -20.29 3.77 -1.52
N GLU A 122 -21.28 4.60 -1.21
CA GLU A 122 -22.24 5.13 -2.18
C GLU A 122 -21.56 6.10 -3.15
N GLU A 123 -20.89 7.13 -2.63
CA GLU A 123 -20.24 8.18 -3.43
C GLU A 123 -19.21 7.58 -4.42
N TYR A 124 -18.41 6.62 -3.95
CA TYR A 124 -17.38 6.01 -4.77
C TYR A 124 -17.90 4.85 -5.61
N ASN A 125 -19.19 4.54 -5.58
CA ASN A 125 -19.77 3.41 -6.32
C ASN A 125 -18.99 2.12 -6.04
N VAL A 126 -18.83 1.79 -4.75
CA VAL A 126 -18.20 0.55 -4.33
C VAL A 126 -19.18 -0.59 -4.56
N ARG A 127 -18.73 -1.65 -5.23
CA ARG A 127 -19.58 -2.80 -5.55
C ARG A 127 -20.03 -3.50 -4.27
N PRO A 128 -21.20 -4.16 -4.26
CA PRO A 128 -21.68 -4.85 -3.08
C PRO A 128 -20.78 -6.05 -2.71
N PRO A 129 -20.80 -6.48 -1.44
CA PRO A 129 -20.04 -7.64 -0.97
C PRO A 129 -20.20 -8.89 -1.83
N SER A 130 -21.41 -9.18 -2.29
CA SER A 130 -21.71 -10.34 -3.16
C SER A 130 -20.91 -10.38 -4.46
N VAL A 131 -20.39 -9.24 -4.91
CA VAL A 131 -19.50 -9.14 -6.08
C VAL A 131 -18.04 -9.08 -5.64
N LEU A 132 -17.73 -8.34 -4.57
CA LEU A 132 -16.35 -8.15 -4.10
C LEU A 132 -15.70 -9.41 -3.53
N THR A 133 -16.50 -10.35 -3.03
CA THR A 133 -16.02 -11.62 -2.44
C THR A 133 -16.00 -12.78 -3.42
N ASN A 134 -16.34 -12.54 -4.70
CA ASN A 134 -16.23 -13.56 -5.73
C ASN A 134 -14.75 -13.91 -5.99
N CYS A 135 -14.43 -15.20 -6.12
CA CYS A 135 -13.06 -15.68 -6.35
C CYS A 135 -12.37 -15.00 -7.55
N SER A 136 -13.13 -14.72 -8.62
CA SER A 136 -12.61 -14.04 -9.83
C SER A 136 -12.12 -12.61 -9.62
N ILE A 137 -12.42 -11.99 -8.48
CA ILE A 137 -11.89 -10.68 -8.12
C ILE A 137 -10.38 -10.76 -7.82
N CYS A 138 -9.93 -11.87 -7.25
CA CYS A 138 -8.56 -12.03 -6.74
C CYS A 138 -7.78 -13.15 -7.44
N HIS A 139 -8.45 -14.23 -7.85
CA HIS A 139 -7.83 -15.42 -8.43
C HIS A 139 -8.04 -15.45 -9.94
N ARG A 140 -6.97 -15.24 -10.69
CA ARG A 140 -6.97 -15.19 -12.15
C ARG A 140 -5.64 -15.64 -12.73
#